data_AF-A0AAD7TD05-F1
#
_entry.id   AF-A0AAD7TD05-F1
#
_cell.length_a   1.000
_cell.length_b   1.000
_cell.length_c   1.000
_cell.angle_alpha   90.00
_cell.angle_beta   90.00
_cell.angle_gamma   90.00
#
_symmetry.space_group_name_H-M   'P 1'
#
loop_
_entity.id
_entity.type
_entity.pdbx_description
1 polymer ?
#
loop_
_entity_poly.entity_id
_entity_poly.type
_entity_poly.pdbx_seq_one_letter_code
_entity_poly.pdbx_strand_id
1 'polypeptide(L)'
;MAKYTVQVDPKPTDTVYVKCSAGLKTTECKIQDETTIELDGEPTEIYIRRETTLLRRFTKWRCRYVTVTLESDEKEFYFPVFGDISSAGKTIKEYSAKLSHHDSSAEREDSLSKNRQFKVNSKCMNAQYSCYDSGYACGP
;
A
#
# COMPACT_ATOMS: atom_id res chain seq x y z
N MET A 1 -10.36 18.62 17.88
CA MET A 1 -9.06 18.14 17.37
C MET A 1 -8.43 17.21 18.37
N ALA A 2 -8.15 16.00 17.92
CA ALA A 2 -7.39 14.98 18.65
C ALA A 2 -6.03 14.79 17.96
N LYS A 3 -5.00 14.53 18.77
CA LYS A 3 -3.63 14.31 18.28
C LYS A 3 -3.39 12.82 18.10
N TYR A 4 -2.82 12.48 16.95
CA TYR A 4 -2.53 11.11 16.58
C TYR A 4 -1.09 10.96 16.15
N THR A 5 -0.45 9.91 16.63
CA THR A 5 0.87 9.49 16.16
C THR A 5 0.71 8.52 14.99
N VAL A 6 1.39 8.77 13.89
CA VAL A 6 1.41 7.91 12.70
C VAL A 6 2.75 7.19 12.61
N GLN A 7 2.69 5.86 12.50
CA GLN A 7 3.84 4.99 12.34
C GLN A 7 3.63 4.06 11.15
N VAL A 8 4.72 3.70 10.47
CA VAL A 8 4.70 2.74 9.36
C VAL A 8 5.72 1.65 9.58
N ASP A 9 5.38 0.44 9.15
CA ASP A 9 6.23 -0.72 9.33
C ASP A 9 6.44 -1.48 8.01
N PRO A 10 7.68 -1.89 7.67
CA PRO A 10 8.95 -1.50 8.31
C PRO A 10 9.26 -0.02 8.05
N LYS A 11 10.10 0.60 8.88
CA LYS A 11 10.54 2.00 8.68
C LYS A 11 11.01 2.22 7.23
N PRO A 12 10.56 3.29 6.54
CA PRO A 12 10.86 3.47 5.15
C PRO A 12 12.31 3.94 4.97
N THR A 13 12.97 3.43 3.94
CA THR A 13 14.32 3.86 3.54
C THR A 13 14.33 5.17 2.75
N ASP A 14 13.14 5.60 2.31
CA ASP A 14 12.91 6.79 1.49
C ASP A 14 11.82 7.67 2.09
N THR A 15 11.67 8.89 1.59
CA THR A 15 10.55 9.74 1.97
C THR A 15 9.22 9.09 1.60
N VAL A 16 8.37 8.89 2.60
CA VAL A 16 6.99 8.42 2.46
C VAL A 16 6.06 9.50 2.99
N TYR A 17 4.92 9.68 2.32
CA TYR A 17 3.84 10.52 2.79
C TYR A 17 2.64 9.65 3.13
N VAL A 18 2.01 9.92 4.27
CA VAL A 18 0.74 9.31 4.68
C VAL A 18 -0.27 10.42 4.86
N LYS A 19 -1.40 10.27 4.18
CA LYS A 19 -2.57 11.12 4.32
C LYS A 19 -3.64 10.35 5.08
N CYS A 20 -4.02 10.83 6.26
CA CYS A 20 -5.09 10.26 7.07
C CYS A 20 -6.38 11.04 6.85
N SER A 21 -7.50 10.32 6.79
CA SER A 21 -8.83 10.88 6.56
C SER A 21 -9.76 10.48 7.70
N ALA A 22 -10.47 11.46 8.26
CA ALA A 22 -11.57 11.29 9.19
C ALA A 22 -12.84 11.89 8.55
N GLY A 23 -13.59 11.07 7.82
CA GLY A 23 -14.70 11.53 6.97
C GLY A 23 -14.22 12.45 5.84
N LEU A 24 -14.68 13.71 5.82
CA LEU A 24 -14.31 14.70 4.78
C LEU A 24 -13.00 15.44 5.06
N LYS A 25 -12.48 15.36 6.29
CA LYS A 25 -11.26 16.06 6.69
C LYS A 25 -10.06 15.15 6.49
N THR A 26 -8.98 15.71 5.96
CA THR A 26 -7.76 14.96 5.66
C THR A 26 -6.51 15.73 6.04
N THR A 27 -5.54 15.04 6.62
CA THR A 27 -4.24 15.61 7.01
C THR A 27 -3.13 14.75 6.38
N GLU A 28 -2.20 15.36 5.64
CA GLU A 28 -1.02 14.68 5.07
C GLU A 28 0.21 14.96 5.95
N CYS A 29 1.02 13.94 6.15
CA CYS A 29 2.27 14.03 6.89
C CYS A 29 3.40 13.27 6.17
N LYS A 30 4.63 13.75 6.36
CA LYS A 30 5.84 13.06 5.91
C LYS A 30 6.31 12.14 7.04
N ILE A 31 6.41 10.85 6.74
CA ILE A 31 6.81 9.84 7.72
C ILE A 31 8.31 9.90 7.96
N GLN A 32 8.67 10.01 9.24
CA GLN A 32 10.04 9.93 9.73
C GLN A 32 10.18 8.77 10.74
N ASP A 33 10.44 9.09 12.01
CA ASP A 33 10.48 8.14 13.14
C ASP A 33 9.12 8.05 13.82
N GLU A 34 8.63 9.20 14.30
CA GLU A 34 7.35 9.35 14.95
C GLU A 34 6.74 10.66 14.46
N THR A 35 5.51 10.64 13.94
CA THR A 35 4.91 11.81 13.29
C THR A 35 3.52 12.05 13.83
N THR A 36 3.34 13.14 14.56
CA THR A 36 2.04 13.55 15.09
C THR A 36 1.25 14.36 14.07
N ILE A 37 -0.04 14.08 13.96
CA ILE A 37 -1.03 14.82 13.17
C ILE A 37 -2.25 15.17 14.02
N GLU A 38 -3.02 16.17 13.58
CA GLU A 38 -4.30 16.51 14.20
C GLU A 38 -5.45 16.15 13.26
N LEU A 39 -6.47 15.47 13.83
CA LEU A 39 -7.70 15.10 13.13
C LEU A 39 -8.93 15.47 13.96
N ASP A 40 -10.03 15.75 13.27
CA ASP A 40 -11.34 16.04 13.88
C ASP A 40 -12.25 14.80 13.81
N GLY A 41 -11.78 13.71 14.41
CA GLY A 41 -12.49 12.44 14.45
C GLY A 41 -11.54 11.25 14.37
N GLU A 42 -12.12 10.05 14.34
CA GLU A 42 -11.37 8.80 14.18
C GLU A 42 -10.91 8.63 12.73
N PRO A 43 -9.67 8.15 12.50
CA PRO A 43 -9.15 7.90 11.16
C PRO A 43 -9.85 6.70 10.53
N THR A 44 -10.57 6.93 9.44
CA THR A 44 -11.32 5.87 8.71
C THR A 44 -10.60 5.35 7.47
N GLU A 45 -9.67 6.14 6.93
CA GLU A 45 -8.94 5.82 5.71
C GLU A 45 -7.55 6.45 5.74
N ILE A 46 -6.58 5.77 5.14
CA ILE A 46 -5.27 6.33 4.83
C ILE A 46 -4.96 6.23 3.33
N TYR A 47 -4.15 7.16 2.86
CA TYR A 47 -3.49 7.08 1.57
C TYR A 47 -1.98 7.20 1.79
N ILE A 48 -1.22 6.21 1.33
CA ILE A 48 0.24 6.13 1.49
C ILE A 48 0.92 6.19 0.14
N ARG A 49 1.94 7.04 -0.01
CA ARG A 49 2.73 7.17 -1.24
C ARG A 49 4.21 7.39 -0.94
N ARG A 50 5.06 7.03 -1.90
CA ARG A 50 6.50 7.36 -1.87
C ARG A 50 6.79 8.61 -2.66
N GLU A 51 7.73 9.40 -2.16
CA GLU A 51 8.38 10.43 -2.96
C GLU A 51 9.32 9.78 -3.96
N THR A 52 9.22 10.12 -5.24
CA THR A 52 10.17 9.66 -6.26
C THR A 52 10.97 10.83 -6.79
N THR A 53 12.29 10.76 -6.64
CA THR A 53 13.23 11.52 -7.45
C THR A 53 13.65 10.69 -8.67
N LEU A 54 14.12 11.34 -9.75
CA LEU A 54 14.51 10.68 -11.00
C LEU A 54 15.49 9.52 -10.80
N LEU A 55 16.37 9.62 -9.78
CA LEU A 55 17.38 8.60 -9.44
C LEU A 55 16.83 7.43 -8.62
N ARG A 56 15.73 7.61 -7.87
CA ARG A 56 15.21 6.60 -6.93
C ARG A 56 14.05 5.77 -7.48
N ARG A 57 13.72 5.93 -8.76
CA ARG A 57 12.56 5.34 -9.44
C ARG A 57 12.50 3.80 -9.39
N PHE A 58 13.64 3.12 -9.17
CA PHE A 58 13.75 1.66 -9.22
C PHE A 58 13.75 0.96 -7.85
N THR A 59 13.78 1.72 -6.75
CA THR A 59 13.76 1.13 -5.41
C THR A 59 12.35 0.65 -5.08
N LYS A 60 12.21 -0.53 -4.48
CA LYS A 60 10.94 -1.07 -4.00
C LYS A 60 10.96 -1.07 -2.48
N TRP A 61 9.91 -0.52 -1.87
CA TRP A 61 9.69 -0.60 -0.42
C TRP A 61 8.33 -1.24 -0.19
N ARG A 62 8.35 -2.33 0.59
CA ARG A 62 7.16 -3.11 0.93
C ARG A 62 6.69 -2.74 2.32
N CYS A 63 5.52 -2.13 2.41
CA CYS A 63 4.88 -1.76 3.67
C CYS A 63 3.99 -2.92 4.15
N ARG A 64 4.10 -3.27 5.43
CA ARG A 64 3.27 -4.26 6.11
C ARG A 64 1.99 -3.62 6.63
N TYR A 65 2.11 -2.59 7.47
CA TYR A 65 0.97 -1.85 8.02
C TYR A 65 1.35 -0.41 8.36
N VAL A 66 0.32 0.40 8.54
CA VAL A 66 0.38 1.74 9.12
C VAL A 66 -0.46 1.72 10.38
N THR A 67 0.09 2.27 11.47
CA THR A 67 -0.61 2.41 12.75
C THR A 67 -0.83 3.89 13.02
N VAL A 68 -2.04 4.23 13.45
CA VAL A 68 -2.39 5.57 13.90
C VAL A 68 -2.84 5.45 15.36
N THR A 69 -2.13 6.09 16.29
CA THR A 69 -2.37 5.96 17.73
C THR A 69 -2.83 7.30 18.30
N LEU A 70 -3.96 7.31 19.00
CA LEU A 70 -4.49 8.50 19.68
C LEU A 70 -3.65 8.78 20.93
N GLU A 71 -3.04 9.96 21.03
CA GLU A 71 -2.11 10.31 22.11
C GLU A 71 -2.78 10.38 23.50
N SER A 72 -4.09 10.63 23.57
CA SER A 72 -4.80 10.85 24.84
C SER A 72 -5.22 9.58 25.57
N ASP A 73 -5.46 8.49 24.86
CA ASP A 73 -6.00 7.23 25.40
C ASP A 73 -5.30 5.98 24.87
N GLU A 74 -4.22 6.15 24.11
CA GLU A 74 -3.46 5.09 23.44
C GLU A 74 -4.32 4.19 22.53
N LYS A 75 -5.47 4.68 22.05
CA LYS A 75 -6.31 3.93 21.11
C LYS A 75 -5.61 3.80 19.76
N GLU A 76 -5.42 2.57 19.30
CA GLU A 76 -4.72 2.26 18.06
C GLU A 76 -5.68 1.91 16.93
N PHE A 77 -5.38 2.45 15.74
CA PHE A 77 -6.08 2.20 14.49
C PHE A 77 -5.10 1.56 13.51
N TYR A 78 -5.44 0.35 13.04
CA TYR A 78 -4.55 -0.48 12.23
C TYR A 78 -4.97 -0.53 10.76
N PHE A 79 -4.04 -0.19 9.86
CA PHE A 79 -4.25 -0.20 8.41
C PHE A 79 -3.33 -1.22 7.73
N PRO A 80 -3.79 -2.46 7.45
CA PRO A 80 -2.98 -3.49 6.82
C PRO A 80 -2.73 -3.17 5.34
N VAL A 81 -1.46 -3.18 4.93
CA VAL A 81 -1.04 -2.83 3.57
C VAL A 81 -0.52 -4.05 2.81
N PHE A 82 0.41 -4.78 3.42
CA PHE A 82 1.13 -5.96 2.91
C PHE A 82 1.48 -5.91 1.41
N GLY A 83 2.07 -4.80 0.95
CA GLY A 83 2.33 -4.58 -0.46
C GLY A 83 3.39 -3.51 -0.73
N ASP A 84 3.83 -3.46 -1.98
CA ASP A 84 4.82 -2.47 -2.43
C ASP A 84 4.14 -1.10 -2.57
N ILE A 85 4.77 -0.06 -2.03
CA ILE A 85 4.32 1.32 -2.19
C ILE A 85 5.09 1.99 -3.31
N SER A 86 4.36 2.61 -4.22
CA SER A 86 4.89 3.37 -5.35
C SER A 86 4.60 4.88 -5.21
N SER A 87 5.03 5.68 -6.18
CA SER A 87 4.68 7.10 -6.26
C SER A 87 3.21 7.35 -6.56
N ALA A 88 2.52 6.41 -7.22
CA ALA A 88 1.06 6.50 -7.43
C ALA A 88 0.29 6.37 -6.10
N GLY A 89 0.93 5.79 -5.09
CA GLY A 89 0.36 5.54 -3.78
C GLY A 89 -0.72 4.47 -3.75
N LYS A 90 -1.32 4.28 -2.58
CA LYS A 90 -2.36 3.30 -2.32
C LYS A 90 -3.27 3.80 -1.21
N THR A 91 -4.58 3.65 -1.39
CA THR A 91 -5.58 3.92 -0.36
C THR A 91 -5.90 2.64 0.42
N ILE A 92 -6.01 2.73 1.75
CA ILE A 92 -6.35 1.64 2.65
C ILE A 92 -7.42 2.16 3.63
N LYS A 93 -8.58 1.49 3.64
CA LYS A 93 -9.66 1.79 4.59
C LYS A 93 -9.47 1.00 5.88
N GLU A 94 -9.86 1.61 6.99
CA GLU A 94 -9.98 0.94 8.28
C GLU A 94 -10.99 -0.23 8.13
N TYR A 95 -10.72 -1.39 8.75
CA TYR A 95 -11.50 -2.62 8.56
C TYR A 95 -11.52 -3.15 7.10
N SER A 96 -10.49 -2.89 6.29
CA SER A 96 -10.40 -3.39 4.91
C SER A 96 -10.42 -4.93 4.76
N ALA A 97 -10.21 -5.69 5.85
CA ALA A 97 -10.41 -7.13 5.87
C ALA A 97 -11.91 -7.49 5.98
N LYS A 98 -12.66 -7.23 4.91
CA LYS A 98 -14.05 -7.67 4.76
C LYS A 98 -14.12 -8.84 3.78
N LEU A 99 -14.92 -9.85 4.13
CA LEU A 99 -15.29 -10.90 3.17
C LEU A 99 -16.07 -10.27 2.02
N SER A 100 -16.04 -10.87 0.84
CA SER A 100 -16.64 -10.29 -0.37
C SER A 100 -18.13 -9.99 -0.27
N HIS A 101 -18.85 -10.66 0.63
CA HIS A 101 -20.27 -10.42 0.92
C HIS A 101 -20.52 -9.23 1.86
N HIS A 102 -19.47 -8.71 2.52
CA HIS A 102 -19.51 -7.53 3.39
C HIS A 102 -18.88 -6.28 2.74
N ASP A 103 -18.26 -6.44 1.56
CA ASP A 103 -17.64 -5.35 0.80
C ASP A 103 -17.72 -5.67 -0.70
N SER A 104 -18.81 -5.23 -1.34
CA SER A 104 -19.06 -5.30 -2.78
C SER A 104 -18.72 -3.98 -3.48
N SER A 105 -17.65 -3.31 -3.04
CA SER A 105 -17.21 -2.04 -3.64
C SER A 105 -16.60 -2.25 -5.03
N ALA A 106 -16.88 -1.32 -5.96
CA ALA A 106 -16.29 -1.32 -7.30
C ALA A 106 -14.75 -1.28 -7.27
N GLU A 107 -14.16 -0.66 -6.24
CA GLU A 107 -12.73 -0.62 -5.98
C GLU A 107 -12.15 -2.03 -5.73
N ARG A 108 -12.89 -2.89 -5.01
CA ARG A 108 -12.50 -4.30 -4.80
C ARG A 108 -12.50 -5.06 -6.12
N GLU A 109 -13.53 -4.89 -6.94
CA GLU A 109 -13.64 -5.56 -8.24
C GLU A 109 -12.51 -5.15 -9.20
N ASP A 110 -12.20 -3.86 -9.28
CA ASP A 110 -11.08 -3.33 -10.07
C ASP A 110 -9.72 -3.84 -9.57
N SER A 111 -9.52 -3.91 -8.25
CA SER A 111 -8.29 -4.49 -7.69
C SER A 111 -8.13 -5.99 -8.02
N LEU A 112 -9.24 -6.75 -7.99
CA LEU A 112 -9.26 -8.17 -8.33
C LEU A 112 -9.03 -8.40 -9.82
N SER A 113 -9.60 -7.57 -10.69
CA SER A 113 -9.43 -7.67 -12.14
C SER A 113 -7.98 -7.39 -12.54
N LYS A 114 -7.37 -6.32 -12.01
CA LYS A 114 -5.96 -5.99 -12.21
C LYS A 114 -5.02 -7.11 -11.72
N ASN A 115 -5.30 -7.69 -10.55
CA ASN A 115 -4.53 -8.82 -10.02
C ASN A 115 -4.65 -10.09 -10.90
N ARG A 116 -5.85 -10.37 -11.44
CA ARG A 116 -6.04 -11.49 -12.38
C ARG A 116 -5.24 -11.28 -13.66
N GLN A 117 -5.28 -10.07 -14.23
CA GLN A 117 -4.55 -9.75 -15.45
C GLN A 117 -3.03 -9.89 -15.28
N PHE A 118 -2.49 -9.50 -14.12
CA PHE A 118 -1.08 -9.71 -13.79
C PHE A 118 -0.70 -11.21 -13.70
N LYS A 119 -1.57 -12.05 -13.15
CA LYS A 119 -1.34 -13.50 -13.03
C LYS A 119 -1.39 -14.22 -14.39
N VAL A 120 -2.18 -13.71 -15.33
CA VAL A 120 -2.21 -14.21 -16.72
C VAL A 120 -0.94 -13.80 -17.46
N ASN A 121 -0.54 -12.53 -17.37
CA ASN A 121 0.63 -12.02 -18.08
C ASN A 121 1.95 -12.62 -17.55
N SER A 122 2.07 -12.86 -16.24
CA SER A 122 3.24 -13.55 -15.67
C SER A 122 3.35 -15.03 -16.08
N LYS A 123 2.22 -15.72 -16.26
CA LYS A 123 2.21 -17.08 -16.84
C LYS A 123 2.62 -17.09 -18.31
N CYS A 124 2.16 -16.13 -19.12
CA CYS A 124 2.56 -16.02 -20.52
C CYS A 124 4.05 -15.68 -20.69
N MET A 125 4.61 -14.82 -19.83
CA MET A 125 6.04 -14.52 -19.85
C MET A 125 6.90 -15.73 -19.45
N ASN A 126 6.52 -16.48 -18.41
CA ASN A 126 7.27 -17.69 -18.04
C ASN A 126 7.17 -18.82 -19.09
N ALA A 127 6.07 -18.89 -19.84
CA ALA A 127 5.93 -19.84 -20.95
C ALA A 127 6.88 -19.51 -22.11
N GLN A 128 7.08 -18.21 -22.42
CA GLN A 128 8.01 -17.78 -23.47
C GLN A 128 9.49 -18.05 -23.13
N TYR A 129 9.86 -18.05 -21.85
CA TYR A 129 11.23 -18.42 -21.43
C TYR A 129 11.46 -19.94 -21.35
N SER A 130 10.40 -20.76 -21.21
CA SER A 130 10.55 -22.23 -21.23
C SER A 130 10.89 -22.81 -22.61
N CYS A 131 10.73 -22.02 -23.68
CA CYS A 131 11.09 -22.44 -25.04
C CYS A 131 12.55 -22.13 -25.41
N TYR A 132 13.31 -21.43 -24.57
CA TYR A 132 14.72 -21.09 -24.83
C TYR A 132 15.73 -21.98 -24.09
N ASP A 133 15.28 -22.83 -23.16
CA ASP A 133 16.16 -23.66 -22.32
C ASP A 133 16.19 -25.16 -22.69
N SER A 134 15.51 -25.57 -23.77
CA SER A 134 15.73 -26.91 -24.35
C SER A 134 16.76 -26.82 -25.48
N GLY A 135 18.03 -26.76 -25.09
CA GLY A 135 19.19 -26.90 -25.98
C GLY A 135 19.32 -28.30 -26.58
N TYR A 136 18.36 -28.68 -27.43
CA TYR A 136 18.54 -29.82 -28.32
C TYR A 136 18.98 -29.31 -29.69
N ALA A 137 20.27 -29.51 -29.95
CA ALA A 137 20.83 -29.50 -31.28
C ALA A 137 20.10 -30.57 -32.12
N CYS A 138 19.26 -30.12 -33.05
CA CYS A 138 18.81 -30.97 -34.14
C CYS A 138 19.87 -30.89 -35.25
N GLY A 139 20.56 -32.00 -35.47
CA GLY A 139 21.25 -32.30 -36.72
C GLY A 139 21.52 -33.80 -36.79
N PRO A 140 21.83 -34.36 -37.98
CA PRO A 140 21.60 -33.86 -39.33
C PRO A 140 20.22 -34.23 -39.91
#